data_AF-A0A935HFJ0-F1
#
_entry.id   AF-A0A935HFJ0-F1
#
_cell.length_a   1.000
_cell.length_b   1.000
_cell.length_c   1.000
_cell.angle_alpha   90.00
_cell.angle_beta   90.00
_cell.angle_gamma   90.00
#
_symmetry.space_group_name_H-M   'P 1'
#
loop_
_entity.id
_entity.type
_entity.pdbx_description
1 polymer ?
#
loop_
_entity_poly.entity_id
_entity_poly.type
_entity_poly.pdbx_seq_one_letter_code
_entity_poly.pdbx_strand_id
1 'polypeptide(L)'
;MAFKKGNSGNPQGRPAGTANKTTEAIRATVNQFISDNLPNIQAEYNNLESKDKLEFLNKLLAYTLPGYRLFKWMQLFSRRRLMFHSFQISKSKTF
;
A
#
# COMPACT_ATOMS: atom_id res chain seq x y z
N MET A 1 -6.52 21.59 -40.95
CA MET A 1 -5.05 21.76 -40.90
C MET A 1 -4.49 20.73 -39.93
N ALA A 2 -3.53 19.91 -40.35
CA ALA A 2 -2.93 18.88 -39.50
C ALA A 2 -1.84 19.51 -38.63
N PHE A 3 -1.92 19.32 -37.31
CA PHE A 3 -0.90 19.79 -36.38
C PHE A 3 0.44 19.10 -36.68
N LYS A 4 1.50 19.89 -36.93
CA LYS A 4 2.86 19.36 -37.12
C LYS A 4 3.48 19.08 -35.75
N LYS A 5 4.04 17.87 -35.57
CA LYS A 5 4.76 17.48 -34.35
C LYS A 5 5.89 18.50 -34.09
N GLY A 6 5.91 19.11 -32.90
CA GLY A 6 6.87 20.15 -32.52
C GLY A 6 6.44 21.59 -32.83
N ASN A 7 5.35 21.79 -33.58
CA ASN A 7 4.78 23.10 -33.92
C ASN A 7 3.35 23.21 -33.34
N SER A 8 3.23 22.81 -32.08
CA SER A 8 2.04 23.00 -31.25
C SER A 8 2.29 24.20 -30.33
N GLY A 9 1.24 24.93 -29.93
CA GLY A 9 1.33 26.05 -28.97
C GLY A 9 1.96 25.69 -27.60
N ASN A 10 2.26 24.41 -27.37
CA ASN A 10 3.17 23.96 -26.33
C ASN A 10 4.26 23.02 -26.94
N PRO A 11 5.41 23.56 -27.36
CA PRO A 11 6.50 22.79 -27.98
C PRO A 11 7.15 21.77 -27.04
N GLN A 12 7.12 22.01 -25.72
CA GLN A 12 7.67 21.10 -24.72
C GLN A 12 6.65 20.05 -24.22
N GLY A 13 5.41 20.12 -24.69
CA GLY A 13 4.35 19.21 -24.27
C GLY A 13 4.00 19.33 -22.78
N ARG A 14 3.13 18.44 -22.30
CA ARG A 14 2.85 18.35 -20.86
C ARG A 14 4.11 17.81 -20.16
N PRO A 15 4.59 18.45 -19.08
CA PRO A 15 5.77 17.97 -18.38
C PRO A 15 5.57 16.54 -17.88
N ALA A 16 6.57 15.69 -18.14
CA ALA A 16 6.57 14.31 -17.69
C ALA A 16 6.46 14.25 -16.17
N GLY A 17 5.59 13.38 -15.66
CA GLY A 17 5.33 13.25 -14.22
C GLY A 17 4.26 14.18 -13.65
N THR A 18 3.66 15.07 -14.46
CA THR A 18 2.52 15.87 -13.99
C THR A 18 1.33 14.97 -13.71
N ALA A 19 0.98 14.80 -12.44
CA ALA A 19 -0.16 13.99 -12.03
C ALA A 19 -1.47 14.51 -12.62
N ASN A 20 -2.41 13.58 -12.86
CA ASN A 20 -3.68 13.92 -13.46
C ASN A 20 -4.51 14.72 -12.45
N LYS A 21 -4.86 15.97 -12.79
CA LYS A 21 -5.56 16.90 -11.88
C LYS A 21 -6.84 16.29 -11.30
N THR A 22 -7.57 15.52 -12.11
CA THR A 22 -8.78 14.82 -11.70
C THR A 22 -8.49 13.74 -10.64
N THR A 23 -7.40 13.00 -10.80
CA THR A 23 -7.01 11.96 -9.83
C THR A 23 -6.54 12.56 -8.51
N GLU A 24 -5.83 13.69 -8.55
CA GLU A 24 -5.44 14.43 -7.34
C GLU A 24 -6.64 14.96 -6.58
N ALA A 25 -7.60 15.57 -7.28
CA ALA A 25 -8.82 16.08 -6.68
C ALA A 25 -9.62 14.96 -5.98
N ILE A 26 -9.81 13.81 -6.65
CA ILE A 26 -10.51 12.67 -6.06
C ILE A 26 -9.80 12.16 -4.80
N ARG A 27 -8.46 12.05 -4.84
CA ARG A 27 -7.69 11.63 -3.65
C ARG A 27 -7.84 12.61 -2.49
N ALA A 28 -7.81 13.91 -2.77
CA ALA A 28 -8.00 14.95 -1.76
C ALA A 28 -9.38 14.84 -1.12
N THR A 29 -10.45 14.71 -1.92
CA THR A 29 -11.82 14.54 -1.42
C THR A 29 -11.97 13.29 -0.57
N VAL A 30 -11.42 12.15 -1.01
CA VAL A 30 -11.49 10.89 -0.24
C VAL A 30 -10.73 11.00 1.08
N ASN A 31 -9.53 11.60 1.07
CA ASN A 31 -8.75 11.79 2.29
C ASN A 31 -9.49 12.69 3.28
N GLN A 32 -10.04 13.81 2.80
CA GLN A 32 -10.81 14.72 3.62
C GLN A 32 -12.01 14.02 4.24
N PHE A 33 -12.79 13.27 3.44
CA PHE A 33 -13.92 12.49 3.93
C PHE A 33 -13.51 11.51 5.03
N ILE A 34 -12.40 10.78 4.86
CA ILE A 34 -11.91 9.85 5.88
C ILE A 34 -11.53 10.63 7.15
N SER A 35 -10.74 11.71 7.02
CA SER A 35 -10.29 12.53 8.14
C SER A 35 -11.45 13.13 8.94
N ASP A 36 -12.50 13.60 8.28
CA ASP A 36 -13.67 14.19 8.91
C ASP A 36 -14.49 13.15 9.70
N ASN A 37 -14.46 11.89 9.27
CA ASN A 37 -15.20 10.80 9.92
C ASN A 37 -14.39 10.08 11.01
N LEU A 38 -13.04 10.14 10.98
CA LEU A 38 -12.18 9.49 11.97
C LEU A 38 -12.58 9.77 13.43
N PRO A 39 -12.91 11.01 13.85
CA PRO A 39 -13.31 11.30 15.23
C PRO A 39 -14.60 10.59 15.65
N ASN A 40 -15.50 10.34 14.69
CA ASN A 40 -16.83 9.78 14.96
C ASN A 40 -16.84 8.24 14.95
N ILE A 41 -15.82 7.58 14.40
CA ILE A 41 -15.78 6.11 14.26
C ILE A 41 -16.01 5.40 15.60
N GLN A 42 -15.47 5.91 16.70
CA GLN A 42 -15.65 5.28 18.01
C GLN A 42 -17.10 5.38 18.51
N ALA A 43 -17.76 6.51 18.26
CA ALA A 43 -19.16 6.72 18.64
C ALA A 43 -20.10 5.83 17.80
N GLU A 44 -19.88 5.79 16.48
CA GLU A 44 -20.60 4.90 15.56
C GLU A 44 -20.39 3.43 15.94
N TYR A 45 -19.15 3.04 16.24
CA TYR A 45 -18.84 1.68 16.69
C TYR A 45 -19.62 1.30 17.95
N ASN A 46 -19.74 2.21 18.91
CA ASN A 46 -20.49 1.95 20.15
C ASN A 46 -21.99 1.74 19.88
N ASN A 47 -22.53 2.38 18.84
CA ASN A 47 -23.94 2.27 18.43
C ASN A 47 -24.25 1.02 17.59
N LEU A 48 -23.24 0.31 17.07
CA LEU A 48 -23.45 -0.90 16.28
C LEU A 48 -24.02 -2.07 17.11
N GLU A 49 -24.72 -2.97 16.42
CA GLU A 49 -25.16 -4.24 16.98
C GLU A 49 -23.96 -5.15 17.31
N SER A 50 -24.11 -6.05 18.27
CA SER A 50 -23.04 -6.93 18.76
C SER A 50 -22.37 -7.74 17.64
N LYS A 51 -23.12 -8.21 16.64
CA LYS A 51 -22.58 -8.96 15.51
C LYS A 51 -21.69 -8.08 14.61
N ASP A 52 -22.15 -6.88 14.30
CA ASP A 52 -21.44 -5.95 13.41
C ASP A 52 -20.18 -5.39 14.08
N LYS A 53 -20.22 -5.20 15.40
CA LYS A 53 -19.03 -4.87 16.21
C LYS A 53 -17.92 -5.91 16.04
N LEU A 54 -18.27 -7.19 16.09
CA LEU A 54 -17.30 -8.28 15.92
C LEU A 54 -16.79 -8.36 14.48
N GLU A 55 -17.65 -8.15 13.49
CA GLU A 55 -17.24 -8.14 12.09
C GLU A 55 -16.32 -6.96 11.75
N PHE A 56 -16.64 -5.76 12.25
CA PHE A 56 -15.81 -4.57 12.10
C PHE A 56 -14.42 -4.79 12.70
N LEU A 57 -14.34 -5.31 13.93
CA LEU A 57 -13.07 -5.65 14.57
C LEU A 57 -12.28 -6.68 13.77
N ASN A 58 -12.92 -7.75 13.28
CA ASN A 58 -12.25 -8.76 12.45
C ASN A 58 -11.62 -8.15 11.18
N LYS A 59 -12.35 -7.25 10.51
CA LYS A 59 -11.83 -6.54 9.33
C LYS A 59 -10.68 -5.61 9.70
N LEU A 60 -10.79 -4.87 10.79
CA LEU A 60 -9.74 -3.95 11.25
C LEU A 60 -8.45 -4.70 11.63
N LEU A 61 -8.58 -5.78 12.40
CA LEU A 61 -7.46 -6.61 12.88
C LEU A 61 -6.66 -7.24 11.72
N ALA A 62 -7.30 -7.53 10.59
CA ALA A 62 -6.62 -8.05 9.41
C ALA A 62 -5.59 -7.08 8.81
N TYR A 63 -5.74 -5.78 9.07
CA TYR A 63 -4.85 -4.72 8.58
C TYR A 63 -3.95 -4.13 9.66
N THR A 64 -4.38 -4.09 10.92
CA THR A 64 -3.60 -3.51 12.03
C THR A 64 -2.60 -4.48 12.64
N LEU A 65 -2.93 -5.76 12.67
CA LEU A 65 -1.99 -6.78 13.10
C LEU A 65 -1.18 -7.25 11.89
N PRO A 66 0.15 -7.43 12.03
CA PRO A 66 0.92 -8.13 11.02
C PRO A 66 0.37 -9.56 10.95
N GLY A 67 -0.51 -9.82 9.98
CA GLY A 67 -1.19 -11.11 9.89
C GLY A 67 -0.18 -12.25 9.86
N TYR A 68 -0.58 -13.45 10.28
CA TYR A 68 0.21 -14.69 10.24
C TYR A 68 1.01 -14.89 8.93
N ARG A 69 0.60 -14.28 7.82
CA ARG A 69 1.36 -14.19 6.57
C ARG A 69 2.75 -13.57 6.77
N LEU A 70 2.89 -12.43 7.45
CA LEU A 70 4.19 -11.78 7.65
C LEU A 70 5.12 -12.63 8.53
N PHE A 71 4.59 -13.27 9.57
CA PHE A 71 5.35 -14.22 10.40
C PHE A 71 5.83 -15.45 9.60
N LYS A 72 5.00 -15.97 8.68
CA LYS A 72 5.37 -17.06 7.77
C LYS A 72 6.46 -16.65 6.77
N TRP A 73 6.37 -15.44 6.23
CA TRP A 73 7.42 -14.87 5.38
C TRP A 73 8.71 -14.66 6.17
N MET A 74 8.64 -14.14 7.40
CA MET A 74 9.81 -14.00 8.27
C MET A 74 10.46 -15.36 8.58
N GLN A 75 9.67 -16.42 8.83
CA GLN A 75 10.21 -17.79 8.97
C GLN A 75 10.86 -18.32 7.68
N LEU A 76 10.22 -18.14 6.51
CA LEU A 76 10.76 -18.57 5.21
C LEU A 76 12.02 -17.79 4.79
N PHE A 77 12.04 -16.47 5.02
CA PHE A 77 13.21 -15.63 4.76
C PHE A 77 14.36 -15.95 5.73
N SER A 78 14.06 -16.27 6.99
CA SER A 78 15.07 -16.73 7.96
C SER A 78 15.70 -18.07 7.54
N ARG A 79 14.91 -18.97 6.95
CA ARG A 79 15.42 -20.24 6.37
C ARG A 79 16.26 -20.06 5.11
N ARG A 80 15.93 -19.10 4.23
CA ARG A 80 16.77 -18.79 3.05
C ARG A 80 18.11 -18.19 3.44
N ARG A 81 18.18 -17.34 4.46
CA ARG A 81 19.43 -16.73 4.93
C ARG A 81 20.41 -17.77 5.48
N LEU A 82 19.92 -18.80 6.17
CA LEU A 82 20.73 -19.93 6.63
C LEU A 82 21.27 -20.78 5.46
N MET A 83 20.47 -21.04 4.43
CA MET A 83 20.94 -21.77 3.24
C MET A 83 22.06 -21.03 2.48
N PHE A 84 21.99 -19.69 2.37
CA PHE A 84 23.06 -18.92 1.72
C PHE A 84 24.37 -18.94 2.51
N HIS A 85 24.31 -18.95 3.85
CA HIS A 85 25.51 -19.13 4.69
C HIS A 85 26.09 -20.54 4.55
N SER A 86 25.27 -21.59 4.57
CA SER A 86 25.73 -22.96 4.36
C SER A 86 26.34 -23.17 2.96
N PHE A 87 25.84 -22.47 1.94
CA PHE A 87 26.35 -22.54 0.57
C PHE A 87 27.70 -21.83 0.38
N GLN A 88 27.91 -20.67 1.02
CA GLN A 88 29.21 -19.99 1.01
C GLN A 88 30.29 -20.80 1.76
N ILE A 89 29.94 -21.42 2.89
CA ILE A 89 30.85 -22.29 3.66
C ILE A 89 31.20 -23.57 2.88
N SER A 90 30.28 -24.09 2.06
CA SER A 90 30.55 -25.25 1.21
C SER A 90 31.51 -24.94 0.07
N LYS A 91 31.49 -23.72 -0.49
CA LYS A 91 32.40 -23.29 -1.57
C LYS A 91 33.80 -22.92 -1.10
N SER A 92 33.98 -22.61 0.18
CA SER A 92 35.29 -22.28 0.77
C SER A 92 36.07 -23.50 1.27
N LYS A 93 35.50 -24.72 1.21
CA LYS A 93 36.14 -25.98 1.63
C LYS A 93 36.61 -26.86 0.45
N THR A 94 36.45 -26.39 -0.78
CA THR A 94 36.82 -27.13 -2.02
C THR A 94 38.06 -26.57 -2.70
N PHE A 95 38.98 -25.95 -1.95
CA PHE A 95 40.34 -25.62 -2.36
C PHE A 95 41.31 -26.03 -1.26
#